data_AF-A0AAV4IM21-F1
#
_entry.id   AF-A0AAV4IM21-F1
#
_cell.length_a   1.000
_cell.length_b   1.000
_cell.length_c   1.000
_cell.angle_alpha   90.00
_cell.angle_beta   90.00
_cell.angle_gamma   90.00
#
_symmetry.space_group_name_H-M   'P 1'
#
loop_
_entity.id
_entity.type
_entity.pdbx_description
1 polymer ?
#
loop_
_entity_poly.entity_id
_entity_poly.type
_entity_poly.pdbx_seq_one_letter_code
_entity_poly.pdbx_strand_id
1 'polypeptide(L)'
;MAEPTEEELETIWSENISDQVTACLQGREDVPENMAPFDAASEMDMDQQRVEAMLRIQSSLRDGRPGEAIALFRAAREVWPEGDEFGSADMAEEEEFMALREIFMAALPRE
;
A
#
# COMPACT_ATOMS: atom_id res chain seq x y z
N MET A 1 11.13 -4.02 18.59
CA MET A 1 9.80 -4.66 18.53
C MET A 1 9.96 -5.86 17.60
N ALA A 2 9.46 -7.04 17.94
CA ALA A 2 9.57 -8.19 17.04
C ALA A 2 8.72 -7.91 15.80
N GLU A 3 9.26 -8.16 14.61
CA GLU A 3 8.44 -8.15 13.40
C GLU A 3 7.40 -9.27 13.51
N PRO A 4 6.13 -9.00 13.17
CA PRO A 4 5.11 -10.04 13.15
C PRO A 4 5.53 -11.15 12.17
N THR A 5 5.29 -12.40 12.55
CA THR A 5 5.57 -13.54 11.67
C THR A 5 4.58 -13.54 10.50
N GLU A 6 4.94 -14.27 9.44
CA GLU A 6 4.07 -14.42 8.26
C GLU A 6 2.68 -14.94 8.64
N GLU A 7 2.58 -15.94 9.52
CA GLU A 7 1.28 -16.46 10.03
C GLU A 7 0.42 -15.39 10.73
N GLU A 8 1.04 -14.50 11.52
CA GLU A 8 0.32 -13.42 12.19
C GLU A 8 -0.15 -12.38 11.17
N LEU A 9 0.70 -12.04 10.19
CA LEU A 9 0.32 -11.16 9.08
C LEU A 9 -0.82 -11.76 8.25
N GLU A 10 -0.77 -13.04 7.90
CA GLU A 10 -1.85 -13.70 7.17
C GLU A 10 -3.17 -13.65 7.94
N THR A 11 -3.12 -13.85 9.26
CA THR A 11 -4.28 -13.74 10.14
C THR A 11 -4.83 -12.31 10.15
N ILE A 12 -3.98 -11.30 10.35
CA ILE A 12 -4.39 -9.89 10.33
C ILE A 12 -4.97 -9.50 8.97
N TRP A 13 -4.31 -9.91 7.88
CA TRP A 13 -4.77 -9.65 6.53
C TRP A 13 -6.14 -10.27 6.30
N SER A 14 -6.28 -11.57 6.52
CA SER A 14 -7.52 -12.30 6.27
C SER A 14 -8.67 -11.80 7.15
N GLU A 15 -8.45 -11.61 8.44
CA GLU A 15 -9.52 -11.29 9.39
C GLU A 15 -9.85 -9.79 9.49
N ASN A 16 -8.88 -8.89 9.28
CA ASN A 16 -9.08 -7.46 9.53
C ASN A 16 -8.97 -6.60 8.27
N ILE A 17 -8.06 -6.90 7.35
CA ILE A 17 -7.73 -5.97 6.25
C ILE A 17 -8.41 -6.36 4.93
N SER A 18 -8.54 -7.65 4.62
CA SER A 18 -8.98 -8.16 3.32
C SER A 18 -10.38 -7.68 2.93
N ASP A 19 -11.34 -7.74 3.86
CA ASP A 19 -12.72 -7.30 3.63
C ASP A 19 -12.79 -5.79 3.37
N GLN A 20 -12.07 -5.00 4.16
CA GLN A 20 -12.01 -3.55 4.01
C GLN A 20 -11.30 -3.12 2.71
N VAL A 21 -10.19 -3.77 2.33
CA VAL A 21 -9.54 -3.51 1.04
C VAL A 21 -10.53 -3.81 -0.09
N THR A 22 -11.23 -4.94 -0.03
CA THR A 22 -12.24 -5.30 -1.03
C THR A 22 -13.38 -4.27 -1.07
N ALA A 23 -13.85 -3.81 0.09
CA ALA A 23 -14.90 -2.80 0.18
C ALA A 23 -14.45 -1.45 -0.42
N CYS A 24 -13.23 -1.01 -0.13
CA CYS A 24 -12.62 0.17 -0.74
C CYS A 24 -12.50 0.04 -2.27
N LEU A 25 -12.00 -1.10 -2.76
CA LEU A 25 -11.86 -1.36 -4.20
C LEU A 25 -13.22 -1.36 -4.92
N GLN A 26 -14.25 -1.94 -4.29
CA GLN A 26 -15.62 -1.95 -4.80
C GLN A 26 -16.35 -0.59 -4.65
N GLY A 27 -15.69 0.45 -4.15
CA GLY A 27 -16.27 1.77 -3.90
C GLY A 27 -17.35 1.79 -2.82
N ARG A 28 -17.33 0.81 -1.90
CA ARG A 28 -18.22 0.76 -0.73
C ARG A 28 -17.70 1.58 0.43
N GLU A 29 -16.38 1.74 0.51
CA GLU A 29 -15.70 2.62 1.47
C GLU A 29 -15.10 3.85 0.75
N ASP A 30 -14.99 4.95 1.49
CA ASP A 30 -14.44 6.19 0.98
C ASP A 30 -12.91 6.11 0.95
N VAL A 31 -12.34 6.29 -0.24
CA VAL A 31 -10.90 6.26 -0.47
C VAL A 31 -10.43 7.70 -0.65
N PRO A 32 -9.51 8.21 0.19
CA PRO A 32 -9.06 9.59 0.10
C PRO A 32 -8.27 9.84 -1.19
N GLU A 33 -8.71 10.77 -2.05
CA GLU A 33 -8.05 10.99 -3.36
C GLU A 33 -6.87 11.99 -3.33
N ASN A 34 -6.58 12.62 -2.18
CA ASN A 34 -5.60 13.71 -2.07
C ASN A 34 -4.33 13.32 -1.30
N MET A 35 -3.84 12.09 -1.49
CA MET A 35 -2.61 11.68 -0.83
C MET A 35 -1.39 11.72 -1.74
N ALA A 36 -0.33 12.35 -1.24
CA ALA A 36 0.97 12.36 -1.88
C ALA A 36 1.77 11.12 -1.44
N PRO A 37 2.24 10.31 -2.40
CA PRO A 37 2.95 9.07 -2.09
C PRO A 37 4.38 9.35 -1.61
N PHE A 38 4.98 10.45 -2.07
CA PHE A 38 6.23 11.00 -1.55
C PHE A 38 6.03 12.41 -0.99
N ASP A 39 7.00 12.85 -0.19
CA ASP A 39 7.10 14.24 0.22
C ASP A 39 8.00 15.02 -0.74
N ALA A 40 7.40 15.85 -1.59
CA ALA A 40 8.14 16.69 -2.53
C ALA A 40 9.03 17.75 -1.86
N ALA A 41 8.83 18.01 -0.56
CA ALA A 41 9.70 18.87 0.22
C ALA A 41 10.93 18.15 0.78
N SER A 42 11.01 16.81 0.64
CA SER A 42 12.12 16.00 1.11
C SER A 42 13.32 16.07 0.16
N GLU A 43 14.52 16.00 0.73
CA GLU A 43 15.80 15.92 0.00
C GLU A 43 16.12 14.48 -0.46
N MET A 44 15.26 13.51 -0.17
CA MET A 44 15.40 12.10 -0.53
C MET A 44 15.35 11.89 -2.06
N ASP A 45 16.20 11.00 -2.55
CA ASP A 45 16.17 10.56 -3.95
C ASP A 45 14.90 9.77 -4.27
N MET A 46 14.56 9.68 -5.56
CA MET A 46 13.35 8.99 -6.04
C MET A 46 13.26 7.53 -5.59
N ASP A 47 14.37 6.80 -5.59
CA ASP A 47 14.42 5.42 -5.08
C ASP A 47 14.09 5.34 -3.59
N GLN A 48 14.54 6.31 -2.80
CA GLN A 48 14.32 6.33 -1.35
C GLN A 48 12.90 6.76 -1.01
N GLN A 49 12.37 7.76 -1.72
CA GLN A 49 10.97 8.16 -1.64
C GLN A 49 10.01 7.04 -2.04
N ARG A 50 10.40 6.22 -3.02
CA ARG A 50 9.65 5.04 -3.43
C ARG A 50 9.55 4.00 -2.31
N VAL A 51 10.67 3.68 -1.67
CA VAL A 51 10.68 2.76 -0.52
C VAL A 51 9.83 3.31 0.63
N GLU A 52 9.94 4.61 0.92
CA GLU A 52 9.08 5.29 1.89
C GLU A 52 7.59 5.19 1.55
N ALA A 53 7.23 5.36 0.26
CA ALA A 53 5.84 5.20 -0.17
C ALA A 53 5.32 3.78 0.10
N MET A 54 6.10 2.74 -0.21
CA MET A 54 5.74 1.34 0.10
C MET A 54 5.59 1.11 1.61
N LEU A 55 6.50 1.65 2.41
CA LEU A 55 6.43 1.59 3.87
C LEU A 55 5.17 2.25 4.42
N ARG A 56 4.80 3.41 3.88
CA ARG A 56 3.57 4.12 4.26
C ARG A 56 2.33 3.31 3.89
N ILE A 57 2.26 2.77 2.67
CA ILE A 57 1.15 1.90 2.24
C ILE A 57 1.03 0.69 3.18
N GLN A 58 2.15 0.00 3.46
CA GLN A 58 2.19 -1.12 4.39
C GLN A 58 1.73 -0.71 5.79
N SER A 59 2.20 0.43 6.30
CA SER A 59 1.83 0.93 7.63
C SER A 59 0.35 1.23 7.70
N SER A 60 -0.21 1.90 6.70
CA SER A 60 -1.64 2.23 6.65
C SER A 60 -2.50 0.96 6.60
N LEU A 61 -2.07 -0.09 5.87
CA LEU A 61 -2.73 -1.40 5.94
C LEU A 61 -2.66 -2.01 7.34
N ARG A 62 -1.48 -1.97 7.99
CA ARG A 62 -1.30 -2.51 9.36
C ARG A 62 -2.05 -1.72 10.43
N ASP A 63 -2.30 -0.43 10.20
CA ASP A 63 -3.10 0.44 11.07
C ASP A 63 -4.61 0.27 10.87
N GLY A 64 -5.05 -0.63 9.97
CA GLY A 64 -6.46 -0.79 9.66
C GLY A 64 -7.05 0.37 8.85
N ARG A 65 -6.23 1.02 8.03
CA ARG A 65 -6.60 2.13 7.13
C ARG A 65 -6.33 1.76 5.67
N PRO A 66 -7.05 0.77 5.11
CA PRO A 66 -6.82 0.31 3.75
C PRO A 66 -7.21 1.32 2.68
N GLY A 67 -8.22 2.17 2.92
CA GLY A 67 -8.55 3.27 2.00
C GLY A 67 -7.36 4.23 1.82
N GLU A 68 -6.68 4.57 2.90
CA GLU A 68 -5.48 5.41 2.84
C GLU A 68 -4.31 4.70 2.12
N ALA A 69 -4.16 3.39 2.33
CA ALA A 69 -3.17 2.60 1.60
C ALA A 69 -3.45 2.54 0.09
N ILE A 70 -4.70 2.31 -0.32
CA ILE A 70 -5.12 2.27 -1.73
C ILE A 70 -4.88 3.63 -2.39
N ALA A 71 -5.27 4.71 -1.72
CA ALA A 71 -5.03 6.06 -2.17
C ALA A 71 -3.54 6.34 -2.44
N LEU A 72 -2.69 6.01 -1.46
CA LEU A 72 -1.24 6.15 -1.59
C LEU A 72 -0.68 5.28 -2.71
N PHE A 73 -1.16 4.04 -2.83
CA PHE A 73 -0.74 3.11 -3.88
C PHE A 73 -1.06 3.64 -5.27
N ARG A 74 -2.28 4.14 -5.49
CA ARG A 74 -2.70 4.76 -6.75
C ARG A 74 -1.89 6.00 -7.08
N ALA A 75 -1.67 6.87 -6.09
CA ALA A 75 -0.86 8.06 -6.29
C ALA A 75 0.61 7.71 -6.58
N ALA A 76 1.16 6.70 -5.88
CA ALA A 76 2.52 6.20 -6.11
C ALA A 76 2.68 5.69 -7.54
N ARG A 77 1.68 4.97 -8.06
CA ARG A 77 1.65 4.50 -9.43
C ARG A 77 1.69 5.63 -10.48
N GLU A 78 1.05 6.76 -10.20
CA GLU A 78 1.11 7.93 -11.10
C GLU A 78 2.50 8.58 -11.12
N VAL A 79 3.24 8.47 -10.01
CA VAL A 79 4.58 9.06 -9.86
C VAL A 79 5.67 8.12 -10.39
N TRP A 80 5.56 6.82 -10.12
CA TRP A 80 6.51 5.79 -10.52
C TRP A 80 5.84 4.72 -11.42
N PRO A 81 5.45 5.07 -12.66
CA PRO A 81 4.82 4.11 -13.58
C PRO A 81 5.79 3.03 -14.09
N GLU A 82 7.10 3.27 -13.99
CA GLU A 82 8.15 2.31 -14.36
C GLU A 82 8.46 1.31 -13.24
N GLY A 83 7.83 1.50 -12.07
CA GLY A 83 8.02 0.66 -10.91
C GLY A 83 7.04 -0.51 -10.87
N ASP A 84 7.51 -1.71 -11.20
CA ASP A 84 6.71 -2.95 -11.20
C ASP A 84 5.93 -3.16 -9.88
N GLU A 85 6.43 -2.61 -8.76
CA GLU A 85 5.86 -2.69 -7.42
C GLU A 85 4.45 -2.07 -7.24
N PHE A 86 4.07 -1.06 -8.02
CA PHE A 86 2.74 -0.41 -7.90
C PHE A 86 1.76 -0.84 -8.99
N GLY A 87 2.15 -1.78 -9.85
CA GLY A 87 1.34 -2.24 -10.97
C GLY A 87 1.03 -1.17 -12.01
N SER A 88 0.08 -1.46 -12.90
CA SER A 88 -0.29 -0.58 -14.01
C SER A 88 -1.57 0.22 -13.74
N ALA A 89 -1.76 1.35 -14.43
CA ALA A 89 -2.97 2.16 -14.33
C ALA A 89 -4.24 1.39 -14.74
N ASP A 90 -4.09 0.41 -15.63
CA ASP A 90 -5.17 -0.46 -16.13
C ASP A 90 -5.32 -1.77 -15.32
N MET A 91 -4.64 -1.88 -14.17
CA MET A 91 -4.68 -3.06 -13.31
C MET A 91 -6.11 -3.31 -12.79
N ALA A 92 -6.55 -4.56 -12.80
CA ALA A 92 -7.87 -4.93 -12.29
C ALA A 92 -7.93 -4.80 -10.75
N GLU A 93 -9.14 -4.70 -10.20
CA GLU A 93 -9.37 -4.65 -8.74
C GLU A 93 -8.73 -5.86 -8.02
N GLU A 94 -8.81 -7.05 -8.62
CA GLU A 94 -8.20 -8.28 -8.10
C GLU A 94 -6.68 -8.21 -8.06
N GLU A 95 -6.08 -7.61 -9.08
CA GLU A 95 -4.64 -7.44 -9.16
C GLU A 95 -4.18 -6.36 -8.16
N GLU A 96 -4.88 -5.24 -8.03
CA GLU A 96 -4.60 -4.20 -7.04
C GLU A 96 -4.69 -4.76 -5.60
N PHE A 97 -5.68 -5.63 -5.35
CA PHE A 97 -5.80 -6.35 -4.08
C PHE A 97 -4.56 -7.24 -3.80
N MET A 98 -4.10 -8.01 -4.80
CA MET A 98 -2.93 -8.87 -4.64
C MET A 98 -1.66 -8.05 -4.39
N ALA A 99 -1.46 -6.95 -5.12
CA ALA A 99 -0.31 -6.08 -4.92
C ALA A 99 -0.28 -5.47 -3.50
N LEU A 100 -1.43 -5.03 -2.98
CA LEU A 100 -1.55 -4.54 -1.60
C LEU A 100 -1.26 -5.65 -0.57
N ARG A 101 -1.72 -6.88 -0.84
CA ARG A 101 -1.39 -8.05 -0.01
C ARG A 101 0.10 -8.32 0.02
N GLU A 102 0.75 -8.28 -1.14
CA GLU A 102 2.20 -8.48 -1.26
C GLU A 102 2.95 -7.40 -0.48
N ILE A 103 2.58 -6.12 -0.62
CA ILE A 103 3.18 -5.02 0.16
C ILE A 103 2.95 -5.22 1.66
N PHE A 104 1.77 -5.66 2.07
CA PHE A 104 1.46 -5.92 3.48
C PHE A 104 2.39 -7.00 4.09
N MET A 105 2.61 -8.08 3.34
CA MET A 105 3.42 -9.23 3.72
C MET A 105 4.93 -9.01 3.51
N ALA A 106 5.31 -8.09 2.63
CA ALA A 106 6.70 -7.82 2.32
C ALA A 106 7.51 -7.36 3.54
N ALA A 107 8.72 -7.90 3.68
CA ALA A 107 9.70 -7.39 4.63
C ALA A 107 10.41 -6.18 4.03
N LEU A 108 9.79 -4.99 4.16
CA LEU A 108 10.36 -3.74 3.66
C LEU A 108 11.49 -3.25 4.57
N PRO A 109 12.60 -2.71 4.02
CA PRO A 109 13.69 -2.19 4.82
C PRO A 109 13.22 -0.95 5.58
N ARG A 110 13.12 -1.07 6.90
CA ARG A 110 12.82 0.05 7.82
C ARG A 110 14.15 0.57 8.34
N GLU A 111 14.72 1.57 7.69
CA GLU A 111 15.99 2.20 8.09
C GLU A 111 15.81 3.29 9.17
#